data_AF-I9GXJ4-F1
#
_entry.id   AF-I9GXJ4-F1
#
_cell.length_a   1.000
_cell.length_b   1.000
_cell.length_c   1.000
_cell.angle_alpha   90.00
_cell.angle_beta   90.00
_cell.angle_gamma   90.00
#
_symmetry.space_group_name_H-M   'P 1'
#
loop_
_entity.id
_entity.type
_entity.pdbx_description
1 polymer ?
#
loop_
_entity_poly.entity_id
_entity_poly.type
_entity_poly.pdbx_seq_one_letter_code
_entity_poly.pdbx_strand_id
1 'polypeptide(L)'
;MRRKLLFLLFFCIATIAKAENEPVITLNVEVNEAKITLGFEVSTPNTKLSIDWGDGVLVETETIQTPDPYLNATDVVVTPKGEGLIKIYGENIVYFSCAPNAKEAKVTALDVTKAVHLTELYANTNKLTSLDVSKNTKLQILYCGGNPITALDLTNNISLIYLNANDMGINKLDVSKCPELDYLSFNNNKLEALDISKNTKLKKLYCLNNQIKSIDFSKNTILDFVNVNNNQLTSIDVTACPALTTLFCMGNQIKEIKVGNIEKTLNCSKNKLTLNSLPKRSDSGYTYAPQEALTIAESISTNQELDLSAQDNIKGVTETAQKTTYTWKTADGATTLVAGTDYTEKNGKFTFLTSQNQPVYCEMTSDAFPKFTGANVFKTTPISIQKLTGVQDNISDNIIIMPNKGEVTIEGLKIADSILIYTINGKKVIDTKASNDTMTFNLAEDNYIVRINNKVYKTIVL
;
A
#
# COMPACT_ATOMS: atom_id res chain seq x y z
N MET A 1 41.86 -36.10 -79.09
CA MET A 1 40.85 -37.03 -78.52
C MET A 1 41.11 -37.12 -77.01
N ARG A 2 40.21 -36.59 -76.16
CA ARG A 2 39.34 -37.37 -75.23
C ARG A 2 40.16 -38.31 -74.32
N ARG A 3 40.15 -38.22 -72.99
CA ARG A 3 39.15 -37.75 -72.02
C ARG A 3 39.84 -37.38 -70.69
N LYS A 4 39.41 -36.26 -70.12
CA LYS A 4 39.60 -35.88 -68.72
C LYS A 4 38.70 -36.76 -67.84
N LEU A 5 39.21 -37.28 -66.73
CA LEU A 5 38.40 -37.60 -65.55
C LEU A 5 39.09 -36.93 -64.36
N LEU A 6 38.57 -35.77 -63.99
CA LEU A 6 39.04 -34.93 -62.91
C LEU A 6 38.24 -35.36 -61.66
N PHE A 7 38.87 -36.08 -60.73
CA PHE A 7 38.37 -36.23 -59.38
C PHE A 7 38.60 -34.89 -58.67
N LEU A 8 37.57 -34.04 -58.57
CA LEU A 8 37.60 -32.88 -57.70
C LEU A 8 37.46 -33.37 -56.26
N LEU A 9 38.59 -33.44 -55.55
CA LEU A 9 38.63 -33.38 -54.09
C LEU A 9 38.21 -31.95 -53.72
N PHE A 10 36.96 -31.75 -53.30
CA PHE A 10 36.55 -30.49 -52.67
C PHE A 10 37.19 -30.43 -51.28
N PHE A 11 38.44 -29.95 -51.23
CA PHE A 11 39.03 -29.48 -49.99
C PHE A 11 38.33 -28.17 -49.64
N CYS A 12 37.48 -28.23 -48.61
CA CYS A 12 37.03 -27.05 -47.88
C CYS A 12 38.26 -26.28 -47.40
N ILE A 13 38.55 -25.16 -48.05
CA ILE A 13 39.45 -24.14 -47.51
C ILE A 13 38.56 -22.94 -47.18
N ALA A 14 37.86 -23.05 -46.07
CA ALA A 14 37.37 -21.88 -45.34
C ALA A 14 38.56 -21.31 -44.57
N THR A 15 39.20 -20.28 -45.11
CA THR A 15 40.18 -19.49 -44.35
C THR A 15 39.46 -18.66 -43.30
N ILE A 16 39.56 -19.17 -42.08
CA ILE A 16 39.49 -18.54 -40.76
C ILE A 16 39.67 -17.01 -40.77
N ALA A 17 38.63 -16.32 -40.33
CA ALA A 17 38.76 -15.28 -39.31
C ALA A 17 37.91 -15.73 -38.12
N LYS A 18 38.51 -16.54 -37.24
CA LYS A 18 38.03 -16.80 -35.89
C LYS A 18 38.07 -15.47 -35.14
N ALA A 19 36.93 -14.80 -35.05
CA ALA A 19 36.59 -14.04 -33.86
C ALA A 19 35.72 -14.97 -33.01
N GLU A 20 36.33 -15.93 -32.31
CA GLU A 20 35.66 -16.60 -31.18
C GLU A 20 35.64 -15.60 -30.03
N ASN A 21 34.91 -14.50 -30.24
CA ASN A 21 34.56 -13.54 -29.21
C ASN A 21 33.63 -14.26 -28.26
N GLU A 22 33.91 -14.16 -26.96
CA GLU A 22 33.07 -14.73 -25.91
C GLU A 22 31.58 -14.39 -26.12
N PRO A 23 30.63 -15.23 -25.67
CA PRO A 23 29.22 -14.94 -25.87
C PRO A 23 28.86 -13.58 -25.26
N VAL A 24 28.14 -12.76 -26.02
CA VAL A 24 27.73 -11.41 -25.64
C VAL A 24 26.57 -11.41 -24.66
N ILE A 25 25.72 -12.44 -24.75
CA ILE A 25 24.63 -12.72 -23.82
C ILE A 25 24.64 -14.22 -23.52
N THR A 26 24.48 -14.57 -22.25
CA THR A 26 24.22 -15.96 -21.85
C THR A 26 22.98 -16.03 -20.97
N LEU A 27 22.23 -17.12 -21.08
CA LEU A 27 21.06 -17.36 -20.25
C LEU A 27 20.93 -18.84 -19.93
N ASN A 28 20.47 -19.14 -18.72
CA ASN A 28 20.16 -20.50 -18.31
C ASN A 28 18.64 -20.71 -18.31
N VAL A 29 18.17 -21.72 -19.02
CA VAL A 29 16.74 -21.98 -19.24
C VAL A 29 16.40 -23.38 -18.75
N GLU A 30 15.31 -23.51 -17.99
CA GLU A 30 14.80 -24.83 -17.61
C GLU A 30 14.40 -25.64 -18.86
N VAL A 31 15.04 -26.80 -19.04
CA VAL A 31 14.79 -27.69 -20.19
C VAL A 31 13.60 -28.59 -19.91
N ASN A 32 12.48 -28.36 -20.60
CA ASN A 32 11.26 -29.17 -20.49
C ASN A 32 10.60 -29.42 -21.86
N GLU A 33 11.40 -29.52 -22.92
CA GLU A 33 10.99 -29.69 -24.34
C GLU A 33 10.16 -28.56 -24.95
N ALA A 34 9.65 -27.64 -24.14
CA ALA A 34 8.89 -26.51 -24.63
C ALA A 34 9.79 -25.41 -25.21
N LYS A 35 9.24 -24.73 -26.22
CA LYS A 35 9.93 -23.67 -26.93
C LYS A 35 10.01 -22.39 -26.09
N ILE A 36 11.08 -21.63 -26.29
CA ILE A 36 11.22 -20.24 -25.85
C ILE A 36 11.35 -19.33 -27.07
N THR A 37 10.98 -18.06 -26.88
CA THR A 37 11.19 -17.00 -27.86
C THR A 37 12.19 -16.01 -27.29
N LEU A 38 13.22 -15.69 -28.07
CA LEU A 38 14.16 -14.62 -27.77
C LEU A 38 14.01 -13.52 -28.82
N GLY A 39 13.80 -12.29 -28.38
CA GLY A 39 13.67 -11.14 -29.26
C GLY A 39 14.98 -10.36 -29.39
N PHE A 40 15.33 -9.94 -30.60
CA PHE A 40 16.56 -9.21 -30.89
C PHE A 40 16.34 -8.02 -31.82
N GLU A 41 17.11 -6.96 -31.59
CA GLU A 41 17.42 -5.94 -32.59
C GLU A 41 18.90 -5.57 -32.51
N VAL A 42 19.46 -5.19 -33.65
CA VAL A 42 20.88 -4.87 -33.82
C VAL A 42 21.03 -3.52 -34.50
N SER A 43 22.01 -2.71 -34.11
CA SER A 43 22.19 -1.38 -34.71
C SER A 43 22.90 -1.39 -36.08
N THR A 44 23.37 -2.56 -36.53
CA THR A 44 24.04 -2.71 -37.83
C THR A 44 23.14 -3.48 -38.81
N PRO A 45 22.75 -2.90 -39.96
CA PRO A 45 21.95 -3.59 -40.97
C PRO A 45 22.61 -4.88 -41.47
N ASN A 46 21.79 -5.84 -41.93
CA ASN A 46 22.23 -7.13 -42.47
C ASN A 46 23.06 -7.98 -41.48
N THR A 47 22.88 -7.77 -40.18
CA THR A 47 23.57 -8.56 -39.15
C THR A 47 22.83 -9.85 -38.85
N LYS A 48 23.57 -10.94 -38.71
CA LYS A 48 23.09 -12.22 -38.20
C LYS A 48 23.79 -12.54 -36.89
N LEU A 49 23.13 -13.30 -36.03
CA LEU A 49 23.69 -13.78 -34.77
C LEU A 49 24.03 -15.26 -34.89
N SER A 50 24.97 -15.74 -34.08
CA SER A 50 25.25 -17.17 -33.90
C SER A 50 24.82 -17.58 -32.50
N ILE A 51 24.03 -18.63 -32.36
CA ILE A 51 23.47 -19.04 -31.08
C ILE A 51 23.75 -20.53 -30.83
N ASP A 52 24.36 -20.83 -29.70
CA ASP A 52 24.45 -22.19 -29.13
C ASP A 52 23.27 -22.38 -28.17
N TRP A 53 22.43 -23.36 -28.47
CA TRP A 53 21.18 -23.62 -27.74
C TRP A 53 21.36 -24.55 -26.52
N GLY A 54 22.61 -24.85 -26.15
CA GLY A 54 22.98 -25.68 -25.01
C GLY A 54 23.55 -27.05 -25.38
N ASP A 55 23.66 -27.37 -26.67
CA ASP A 55 24.30 -28.59 -27.18
C ASP A 55 25.72 -28.37 -27.72
N GLY A 56 26.24 -27.14 -27.64
CA GLY A 56 27.56 -26.76 -28.15
C GLY A 56 27.60 -26.51 -29.65
N VAL A 57 26.45 -26.61 -30.36
CA VAL A 57 26.37 -26.38 -31.80
C VAL A 57 25.86 -24.97 -32.07
N LEU A 58 26.68 -24.17 -32.74
CA LEU A 58 26.29 -22.82 -33.18
C LEU A 58 25.33 -22.91 -34.38
N VAL A 59 24.19 -22.24 -34.24
CA VAL A 59 23.19 -22.05 -35.29
C VAL A 59 23.14 -20.56 -35.64
N GLU A 60 23.35 -20.24 -36.91
CA GLU A 60 23.21 -18.86 -37.41
C GLU A 60 21.72 -18.51 -37.52
N THR A 61 21.36 -17.30 -37.09
CA THR A 61 20.00 -16.76 -37.27
C THR A 61 19.78 -16.26 -38.70
N GLU A 62 18.53 -16.03 -39.05
CA GLU A 62 18.23 -15.09 -40.14
C GLU A 62 18.70 -13.67 -39.76
N THR A 63 18.69 -12.76 -40.74
CA THR A 63 19.06 -11.35 -40.51
C THR A 63 18.18 -10.75 -39.41
N ILE A 64 18.83 -10.23 -38.36
CA ILE A 64 18.17 -9.48 -37.30
C ILE A 64 17.95 -8.05 -37.77
N GLN A 65 16.76 -7.53 -37.53
CA GLN A 65 16.41 -6.18 -37.93
C GLN A 65 17.12 -5.10 -37.09
N THR A 66 17.18 -3.90 -37.67
CA THR A 66 17.50 -2.67 -36.94
C THR A 66 16.25 -2.10 -36.26
N PRO A 67 16.40 -1.30 -35.19
CA PRO A 67 15.27 -0.66 -34.52
C PRO A 67 14.38 0.12 -35.51
N ASP A 68 13.08 -0.18 -35.49
CA ASP A 68 12.07 0.47 -36.31
C ASP A 68 10.78 0.66 -35.48
N PRO A 69 10.22 1.89 -35.39
CA PRO A 69 9.06 2.16 -34.55
C PRO A 69 7.76 1.49 -35.03
N TYR A 70 7.74 0.93 -36.24
CA TYR A 70 6.58 0.28 -36.85
C TYR A 70 6.72 -1.23 -36.95
N LEU A 71 7.88 -1.80 -36.63
CA LEU A 71 8.15 -3.24 -36.67
C LEU A 71 8.43 -3.79 -35.27
N ASN A 72 8.03 -5.04 -35.03
CA ASN A 72 8.38 -5.75 -33.81
C ASN A 72 9.79 -6.35 -33.94
N ALA A 73 10.52 -6.44 -32.83
CA ALA A 73 11.82 -7.11 -32.75
C ALA A 73 11.83 -8.48 -33.47
N THR A 74 13.01 -8.90 -33.96
CA THR A 74 13.15 -10.21 -34.59
C THR A 74 13.06 -11.30 -33.53
N ASP A 75 11.99 -12.10 -33.60
CA ASP A 75 11.79 -13.26 -32.73
C ASP A 75 12.54 -14.48 -33.25
N VAL A 76 13.38 -15.06 -32.39
CA VAL A 76 14.05 -16.35 -32.61
C VAL A 76 13.46 -17.37 -31.66
N VAL A 77 12.75 -18.35 -32.22
CA VAL A 77 12.04 -19.39 -31.45
C VAL A 77 12.85 -20.69 -31.45
N VAL A 78 13.06 -21.27 -30.27
CA VAL A 78 13.86 -22.50 -30.15
C VAL A 78 13.37 -23.42 -29.04
N THR A 79 13.75 -24.69 -29.07
CA THR A 79 13.70 -25.59 -27.92
C THR A 79 15.10 -25.65 -27.28
N PRO A 80 15.27 -25.20 -26.01
CA PRO A 80 16.53 -25.33 -25.28
C PRO A 80 17.02 -26.78 -25.25
N LYS A 81 18.34 -26.98 -25.34
CA LYS A 81 18.97 -28.30 -25.38
C LYS A 81 20.00 -28.46 -24.27
N GLY A 82 20.48 -29.69 -24.09
CA GLY A 82 21.53 -30.02 -23.13
C GLY A 82 21.13 -29.60 -21.72
N GLU A 83 22.02 -28.88 -21.04
CA GLU A 83 21.78 -28.36 -19.69
C GLU A 83 20.97 -27.05 -19.68
N GLY A 84 20.59 -26.51 -20.85
CA GLY A 84 19.80 -25.27 -20.97
C GLY A 84 20.63 -23.98 -20.93
N LEU A 85 21.96 -24.07 -20.97
CA LEU A 85 22.85 -22.92 -21.10
C LEU A 85 22.91 -22.43 -22.56
N ILE A 86 22.15 -21.38 -22.86
CA ILE A 86 22.14 -20.75 -24.17
C ILE A 86 23.21 -19.66 -24.21
N LYS A 87 23.98 -19.64 -25.31
CA LYS A 87 25.05 -18.66 -25.55
C LYS A 87 24.80 -17.96 -26.88
N ILE A 88 24.73 -16.64 -26.84
CA ILE A 88 24.48 -15.81 -28.02
C ILE A 88 25.77 -15.08 -28.36
N TYR A 89 26.14 -15.14 -29.63
CA TYR A 89 27.33 -14.55 -30.21
C TYR A 89 26.93 -13.55 -31.29
N GLY A 90 27.55 -12.38 -31.25
CA GLY A 90 27.28 -11.27 -32.16
C GLY A 90 27.70 -9.95 -31.53
N GLU A 91 27.49 -8.88 -32.28
CA GLU A 91 27.86 -7.52 -31.88
C GLU A 91 26.67 -6.58 -32.06
N ASN A 92 26.75 -5.39 -31.47
CA ASN A 92 25.80 -4.31 -31.71
C ASN A 92 24.33 -4.63 -31.39
N ILE A 93 24.08 -5.60 -30.50
CA ILE A 93 22.74 -5.90 -29.96
C ILE A 93 22.29 -4.70 -29.11
N VAL A 94 21.18 -4.11 -29.49
CA VAL A 94 20.58 -2.94 -28.83
C VAL A 94 19.27 -3.28 -28.12
N TYR A 95 18.58 -4.32 -28.55
CA TYR A 95 17.38 -4.85 -27.92
C TYR A 95 17.58 -6.33 -27.62
N PHE A 96 17.24 -6.75 -26.41
CA PHE A 96 17.15 -8.17 -26.04
C PHE A 96 15.89 -8.43 -25.22
N SER A 97 15.13 -9.45 -25.62
CA SER A 97 13.99 -9.96 -24.88
C SER A 97 14.14 -11.44 -24.61
N CYS A 98 13.97 -11.82 -23.35
CA CYS A 98 13.72 -13.19 -22.92
C CYS A 98 12.40 -13.26 -22.11
N ALA A 99 11.49 -12.32 -22.34
CA ALA A 99 10.18 -12.28 -21.72
C ALA A 99 9.22 -13.24 -22.45
N PRO A 100 8.63 -14.24 -21.76
CA PRO A 100 7.77 -15.21 -22.41
C PRO A 100 6.42 -14.59 -22.83
N ASN A 101 5.99 -14.86 -24.07
CA ASN A 101 4.67 -14.45 -24.58
C ASN A 101 3.49 -15.25 -23.98
N ALA A 102 3.74 -16.39 -23.31
CA ALA A 102 2.70 -17.13 -22.61
C ALA A 102 3.23 -18.02 -21.45
N LYS A 103 2.55 -17.89 -20.30
CA LYS A 103 2.34 -18.80 -19.15
C LYS A 103 3.52 -19.49 -18.43
N GLU A 104 4.77 -19.48 -18.91
CA GLU A 104 5.86 -20.15 -18.18
C GLU A 104 7.14 -19.32 -18.14
N ALA A 105 7.49 -18.85 -16.94
CA ALA A 105 8.79 -18.30 -16.59
C ALA A 105 9.85 -19.41 -16.60
N LYS A 106 10.90 -19.29 -17.43
CA LYS A 106 11.89 -20.37 -17.63
C LYS A 106 13.34 -19.96 -17.47
N VAL A 107 13.65 -18.67 -17.57
CA VAL A 107 15.03 -18.18 -17.45
C VAL A 107 15.38 -18.06 -15.97
N THR A 108 16.41 -18.78 -15.54
CA THR A 108 16.88 -18.84 -14.15
C THR A 108 18.12 -17.99 -13.92
N ALA A 109 18.90 -17.74 -14.97
CA ALA A 109 20.04 -16.83 -14.95
C ALA A 109 20.16 -16.10 -16.29
N LEU A 110 20.62 -14.86 -16.25
CA LEU A 110 20.85 -14.01 -17.41
C LEU A 110 22.09 -13.16 -17.18
N ASP A 111 23.04 -13.22 -18.11
CA ASP A 111 24.20 -12.34 -18.16
C ASP A 111 24.16 -11.53 -19.46
N VAL A 112 24.04 -10.21 -19.29
CA VAL A 112 24.04 -9.21 -20.37
C VAL A 112 25.23 -8.24 -20.24
N THR A 113 26.19 -8.53 -19.38
CA THR A 113 27.28 -7.60 -19.03
C THR A 113 28.21 -7.28 -20.21
N LYS A 114 28.26 -8.16 -21.22
CA LYS A 114 29.01 -7.95 -22.46
C LYS A 114 28.19 -7.28 -23.56
N ALA A 115 26.87 -7.21 -23.43
CA ALA A 115 25.98 -6.48 -24.33
C ALA A 115 26.00 -4.97 -24.04
N VAL A 116 27.16 -4.33 -24.15
CA VAL A 116 27.39 -2.93 -23.77
C VAL A 116 26.66 -1.90 -24.65
N HIS A 117 26.05 -2.34 -25.75
CA HIS A 117 25.24 -1.52 -26.65
C HIS A 117 23.74 -1.57 -26.34
N LEU A 118 23.32 -2.39 -25.37
CA LEU A 118 21.92 -2.59 -25.04
C LEU A 118 21.24 -1.29 -24.60
N THR A 119 20.17 -0.92 -25.29
CA THR A 119 19.28 0.21 -24.98
C THR A 119 17.95 -0.27 -24.40
N GLU A 120 17.51 -1.49 -24.73
CA GLU A 120 16.28 -2.07 -24.21
C GLU A 120 16.48 -3.52 -23.75
N LEU A 121 15.99 -3.82 -22.54
CA LEU A 121 16.03 -5.15 -21.95
C LEU A 121 14.66 -5.56 -21.42
N TYR A 122 14.12 -6.65 -21.95
CA TYR A 122 12.88 -7.28 -21.51
C TYR A 122 13.18 -8.65 -20.91
N ALA A 123 13.33 -8.67 -19.59
CA ALA A 123 13.63 -9.86 -18.79
C ALA A 123 12.50 -10.23 -17.81
N ASN A 124 11.32 -9.60 -17.96
CA ASN A 124 10.19 -9.79 -17.04
C ASN A 124 9.60 -11.20 -17.09
N THR A 125 8.91 -11.59 -16.01
CA THR A 125 8.19 -12.86 -15.87
C THR A 125 9.11 -14.08 -16.04
N ASN A 126 10.20 -14.11 -15.26
CA ASN A 126 11.19 -15.19 -15.26
C ASN A 126 11.48 -15.65 -13.82
N LYS A 127 12.51 -16.49 -13.64
CA LYS A 127 12.97 -16.98 -12.33
C LYS A 127 14.32 -16.40 -11.94
N LEU A 128 14.65 -15.21 -12.44
CA LEU A 128 15.92 -14.55 -12.14
C LEU A 128 15.99 -14.19 -10.66
N THR A 129 17.05 -14.59 -9.98
CA THR A 129 17.32 -14.21 -8.59
C THR A 129 18.26 -12.99 -8.49
N SER A 130 18.94 -12.68 -9.59
CA SER A 130 19.80 -11.52 -9.76
C SER A 130 19.78 -11.06 -11.22
N LEU A 131 20.11 -9.79 -11.45
CA LEU A 131 20.26 -9.22 -12.78
C LEU A 131 21.33 -8.12 -12.71
N ASP A 132 22.48 -8.35 -13.34
CA ASP A 132 23.55 -7.36 -13.44
C ASP A 132 23.40 -6.55 -14.74
N VAL A 133 23.02 -5.29 -14.60
CA VAL A 133 22.92 -4.30 -15.70
C VAL A 133 23.99 -3.22 -15.61
N SER A 134 25.03 -3.41 -14.80
CA SER A 134 26.04 -2.40 -14.48
C SER A 134 26.88 -1.97 -15.68
N LYS A 135 26.96 -2.80 -16.73
CA LYS A 135 27.69 -2.52 -17.98
C LYS A 135 26.79 -1.99 -19.09
N ASN A 136 25.47 -2.09 -18.95
CA ASN A 136 24.51 -1.60 -19.93
C ASN A 136 24.23 -0.11 -19.68
N THR A 137 25.27 0.73 -19.75
CA THR A 137 25.18 2.16 -19.40
C THR A 137 24.33 2.97 -20.37
N LYS A 138 24.01 2.39 -21.55
CA LYS A 138 23.11 2.96 -22.57
C LYS A 138 21.66 2.52 -22.39
N LEU A 139 21.35 1.71 -21.39
CA LEU A 139 20.02 1.16 -21.16
C LEU A 139 19.02 2.29 -20.87
N GLN A 140 17.96 2.34 -21.68
CA GLN A 140 16.87 3.32 -21.61
C GLN A 140 15.57 2.68 -21.12
N ILE A 141 15.34 1.41 -21.46
CA ILE A 141 14.13 0.66 -21.10
C ILE A 141 14.52 -0.63 -20.40
N LEU A 142 13.99 -0.84 -19.20
CA LEU A 142 14.17 -2.06 -18.42
C LEU A 142 12.83 -2.59 -17.92
N TYR A 143 12.44 -3.76 -18.44
CA TYR A 143 11.38 -4.59 -17.88
C TYR A 143 12.00 -5.80 -17.18
N CYS A 144 11.96 -5.82 -15.85
CA CYS A 144 12.50 -6.91 -15.03
C CYS A 144 11.49 -7.46 -14.01
N GLY A 145 10.28 -6.91 -13.97
CA GLY A 145 9.23 -7.34 -13.04
C GLY A 145 8.84 -8.82 -13.16
N GLY A 146 8.23 -9.38 -12.12
CA GLY A 146 7.84 -10.79 -12.07
C GLY A 146 9.03 -11.75 -11.97
N ASN A 147 10.13 -11.30 -11.35
CA ASN A 147 11.30 -12.11 -11.03
C ASN A 147 11.62 -12.03 -9.54
N PRO A 148 12.08 -13.12 -8.89
CA PRO A 148 12.51 -13.09 -7.48
C PRO A 148 13.88 -12.40 -7.26
N ILE A 149 14.13 -11.28 -7.93
CA ILE A 149 15.34 -10.46 -7.77
C ILE A 149 15.22 -9.69 -6.45
N THR A 150 16.17 -9.91 -5.54
CA THR A 150 16.12 -9.32 -4.18
C THR A 150 16.76 -7.93 -4.10
N ALA A 151 17.63 -7.59 -5.04
CA ALA A 151 18.28 -6.29 -5.15
C ALA A 151 18.50 -5.95 -6.63
N LEU A 152 18.12 -4.74 -7.02
CA LEU A 152 18.34 -4.19 -8.35
C LEU A 152 19.22 -2.96 -8.22
N ASP A 153 20.47 -3.05 -8.70
CA ASP A 153 21.40 -1.92 -8.74
C ASP A 153 21.29 -1.20 -10.08
N LEU A 154 20.92 0.07 -10.04
CA LEU A 154 20.75 0.95 -11.20
C LEU A 154 21.78 2.09 -11.24
N THR A 155 22.84 2.01 -10.42
CA THR A 155 23.82 3.10 -10.22
C THR A 155 24.48 3.57 -11.52
N ASN A 156 24.67 2.67 -12.50
CA ASN A 156 25.31 2.97 -13.77
C ASN A 156 24.32 3.21 -14.93
N ASN A 157 23.01 3.03 -14.71
CA ASN A 157 21.98 3.15 -15.74
C ASN A 157 21.42 4.57 -15.79
N ILE A 158 22.32 5.54 -16.00
CA ILE A 158 22.03 6.97 -15.94
C ILE A 158 21.08 7.45 -17.05
N SER A 159 20.99 6.69 -18.15
CA SER A 159 20.13 6.97 -19.30
C SER A 159 18.76 6.29 -19.21
N LEU A 160 18.42 5.67 -18.07
CA LEU A 160 17.16 4.94 -17.92
C LEU A 160 15.97 5.89 -17.93
N ILE A 161 15.04 5.68 -18.86
CA ILE A 161 13.82 6.46 -19.09
C ILE A 161 12.60 5.71 -18.57
N TYR A 162 12.59 4.38 -18.73
CA TYR A 162 11.47 3.53 -18.39
C TYR A 162 11.92 2.36 -17.51
N LEU A 163 11.32 2.23 -16.33
CA LEU A 163 11.54 1.11 -15.43
C LEU A 163 10.23 0.43 -15.06
N ASN A 164 10.17 -0.89 -15.30
CA ASN A 164 9.16 -1.78 -14.73
C ASN A 164 9.83 -2.87 -13.88
N ALA A 165 9.67 -2.73 -12.57
CA ALA A 165 10.18 -3.58 -11.51
C ALA A 165 9.03 -4.13 -10.63
N ASN A 166 7.89 -4.45 -11.25
CA ASN A 166 6.71 -4.95 -10.55
C ASN A 166 6.93 -6.36 -10.01
N ASP A 167 6.23 -6.76 -8.95
CA ASP A 167 6.13 -8.16 -8.52
C ASP A 167 7.49 -8.86 -8.29
N MET A 168 8.47 -8.15 -7.69
CA MET A 168 9.80 -8.70 -7.41
C MET A 168 10.00 -9.08 -5.94
N GLY A 169 9.11 -8.59 -5.05
CA GLY A 169 9.24 -8.78 -3.61
C GLY A 169 10.34 -7.94 -2.96
N ILE A 170 10.89 -6.96 -3.68
CA ILE A 170 11.91 -6.03 -3.17
C ILE A 170 11.33 -5.14 -2.07
N ASN A 171 12.18 -4.72 -1.13
CA ASN A 171 11.83 -3.79 -0.05
C ASN A 171 12.56 -2.44 -0.14
N LYS A 172 13.49 -2.32 -1.09
CA LYS A 172 14.26 -1.11 -1.38
C LYS A 172 14.47 -0.99 -2.89
N LEU A 173 14.45 0.24 -3.37
CA LEU A 173 14.80 0.61 -4.74
C LEU A 173 15.45 2.00 -4.70
N ASP A 174 16.62 2.14 -5.30
CA ASP A 174 17.30 3.43 -5.45
C ASP A 174 17.27 3.83 -6.94
N VAL A 175 16.56 4.93 -7.22
CA VAL A 175 16.45 5.54 -8.55
C VAL A 175 17.14 6.91 -8.62
N SER A 176 17.93 7.27 -7.60
CA SER A 176 18.59 8.57 -7.50
C SER A 176 19.62 8.83 -8.60
N LYS A 177 20.11 7.76 -9.24
CA LYS A 177 21.05 7.79 -10.37
C LYS A 177 20.36 7.71 -11.73
N CYS A 178 19.04 7.70 -11.78
CA CYS A 178 18.26 7.64 -13.03
C CYS A 178 17.47 8.95 -13.25
N PRO A 179 18.13 10.10 -13.46
CA PRO A 179 17.47 11.41 -13.56
C PRO A 179 16.56 11.55 -14.79
N GLU A 180 16.76 10.69 -15.81
CA GLU A 180 15.99 10.68 -17.05
C GLU A 180 14.69 9.88 -16.97
N LEU A 181 14.37 9.26 -15.82
CA LEU A 181 13.14 8.50 -15.65
C LEU A 181 11.90 9.35 -15.93
N ASP A 182 11.11 8.90 -16.90
CA ASP A 182 9.80 9.43 -17.30
C ASP A 182 8.67 8.53 -16.76
N TYR A 183 8.93 7.22 -16.71
CA TYR A 183 8.01 6.19 -16.24
C TYR A 183 8.66 5.28 -15.20
N LEU A 184 8.03 5.16 -14.03
CA LEU A 184 8.47 4.29 -12.95
C LEU A 184 7.30 3.44 -12.43
N SER A 185 7.48 2.12 -12.48
CA SER A 185 6.51 1.13 -12.00
C SER A 185 7.20 0.07 -11.14
N PHE A 186 6.75 -0.07 -9.89
CA PHE A 186 7.23 -1.07 -8.93
C PHE A 186 6.07 -1.57 -8.04
N ASN A 187 4.93 -1.79 -8.67
CA ASN A 187 3.73 -2.35 -8.06
C ASN A 187 4.01 -3.71 -7.39
N ASN A 188 3.21 -4.07 -6.39
CA ASN A 188 3.24 -5.38 -5.73
C ASN A 188 4.63 -5.73 -5.16
N ASN A 189 5.22 -4.80 -4.44
CA ASN A 189 6.48 -5.00 -3.74
C ASN A 189 6.28 -4.75 -2.23
N LYS A 190 7.38 -4.60 -1.48
CA LYS A 190 7.38 -4.42 -0.03
C LYS A 190 8.07 -3.12 0.39
N LEU A 191 8.06 -2.10 -0.48
CA LEU A 191 8.72 -0.82 -0.17
C LEU A 191 7.96 -0.07 0.91
N GLU A 192 8.69 0.44 1.90
CA GLU A 192 8.16 1.35 2.93
C GLU A 192 8.38 2.84 2.61
N ALA A 193 9.35 3.12 1.73
CA ALA A 193 9.69 4.47 1.29
C ALA A 193 10.33 4.42 -0.11
N LEU A 194 10.25 5.55 -0.83
CA LEU A 194 10.99 5.80 -2.05
C LEU A 194 11.33 7.29 -2.14
N ASP A 195 12.59 7.60 -2.44
CA ASP A 195 13.01 8.96 -2.79
C ASP A 195 12.98 9.13 -4.32
N ILE A 196 12.11 10.02 -4.79
CA ILE A 196 11.97 10.39 -6.21
C ILE A 196 12.43 11.83 -6.49
N SER A 197 13.14 12.45 -5.55
CA SER A 197 13.54 13.87 -5.62
C SER A 197 14.50 14.19 -6.76
N LYS A 198 15.22 13.18 -7.28
CA LYS A 198 16.13 13.30 -8.42
C LYS A 198 15.48 13.02 -9.78
N ASN A 199 14.27 12.46 -9.78
CA ASN A 199 13.55 12.06 -11.00
C ASN A 199 12.61 13.19 -11.43
N THR A 200 13.16 14.38 -11.69
CA THR A 200 12.37 15.59 -11.98
C THR A 200 11.66 15.51 -13.34
N LYS A 201 12.03 14.55 -14.19
CA LYS A 201 11.40 14.25 -15.48
C LYS A 201 10.27 13.21 -15.38
N LEU A 202 9.97 12.71 -14.19
CA LEU A 202 8.97 11.67 -13.99
C LEU A 202 7.56 12.19 -14.30
N LYS A 203 6.89 11.56 -15.27
CA LYS A 203 5.49 11.83 -15.64
C LYS A 203 4.53 10.82 -15.04
N LYS A 204 4.94 9.55 -14.99
CA LYS A 204 4.10 8.43 -14.57
C LYS A 204 4.71 7.67 -13.39
N LEU A 205 3.97 7.61 -12.28
CA LEU A 205 4.34 6.79 -11.12
C LEU A 205 3.29 5.73 -10.81
N TYR A 206 3.72 4.47 -10.75
CA TYR A 206 2.93 3.33 -10.31
C TYR A 206 3.63 2.61 -9.16
N CYS A 207 3.00 2.64 -7.98
CA CYS A 207 3.54 2.04 -6.77
C CYS A 207 2.45 1.37 -5.91
N LEU A 208 1.42 0.84 -6.56
CA LEU A 208 0.29 0.20 -5.87
C LEU A 208 0.73 -1.08 -5.13
N ASN A 209 0.01 -1.45 -4.08
CA ASN A 209 0.29 -2.63 -3.25
C ASN A 209 1.74 -2.65 -2.75
N ASN A 210 2.11 -1.62 -1.98
CA ASN A 210 3.37 -1.53 -1.25
C ASN A 210 3.06 -1.20 0.23
N GLN A 211 4.07 -0.82 1.01
CA GLN A 211 3.95 -0.45 2.42
C GLN A 211 4.33 1.02 2.66
N ILE A 212 4.18 1.86 1.63
CA ILE A 212 4.70 3.23 1.66
C ILE A 212 3.91 4.09 2.63
N LYS A 213 4.61 4.75 3.55
CA LYS A 213 4.02 5.62 4.59
C LYS A 213 3.95 7.08 4.18
N SER A 214 4.86 7.52 3.31
CA SER A 214 4.90 8.89 2.77
C SER A 214 5.68 8.94 1.46
N ILE A 215 5.30 9.85 0.56
CA ILE A 215 6.04 10.19 -0.67
C ILE A 215 6.04 11.71 -0.79
N ASP A 216 7.21 12.30 -1.05
CA ASP A 216 7.33 13.72 -1.38
C ASP A 216 7.29 13.91 -2.90
N PHE A 217 6.28 14.64 -3.37
CA PHE A 217 6.10 14.97 -4.79
C PHE A 217 6.64 16.37 -5.16
N SER A 218 7.25 17.09 -4.21
CA SER A 218 7.64 18.51 -4.37
C SER A 218 8.61 18.80 -5.52
N LYS A 219 9.33 17.79 -6.01
CA LYS A 219 10.29 17.89 -7.12
C LYS A 219 9.78 17.35 -8.45
N ASN A 220 8.62 16.70 -8.46
CA ASN A 220 8.09 16.00 -9.64
C ASN A 220 6.95 16.82 -10.27
N THR A 221 7.28 18.05 -10.68
CA THR A 221 6.30 19.08 -11.08
C THR A 221 5.58 18.77 -12.38
N ILE A 222 6.04 17.78 -13.14
CA ILE A 222 5.44 17.35 -14.42
C ILE A 222 4.70 16.02 -14.33
N LEU A 223 4.53 15.45 -13.12
CA LEU A 223 3.69 14.27 -12.92
C LEU A 223 2.28 14.53 -13.43
N ASP A 224 1.80 13.67 -14.33
CA ASP A 224 0.45 13.73 -14.87
C ASP A 224 -0.42 12.52 -14.44
N PHE A 225 0.21 11.49 -13.85
CA PHE A 225 -0.42 10.28 -13.34
C PHE A 225 0.31 9.73 -12.10
N VAL A 226 -0.45 9.46 -11.04
CA VAL A 226 0.03 8.81 -9.82
C VAL A 226 -0.92 7.70 -9.40
N ASN A 227 -0.39 6.50 -9.17
CA ASN A 227 -1.09 5.40 -8.52
C ASN A 227 -0.33 4.92 -7.27
N VAL A 228 -0.89 5.24 -6.11
CA VAL A 228 -0.42 4.87 -4.76
C VAL A 228 -1.44 3.99 -4.04
N ASN A 229 -2.34 3.32 -4.77
CA ASN A 229 -3.37 2.46 -4.17
C ASN A 229 -2.76 1.41 -3.22
N ASN A 230 -3.46 1.07 -2.15
CA ASN A 230 -3.10 0.01 -1.22
C ASN A 230 -1.67 0.18 -0.67
N ASN A 231 -1.46 1.31 0.00
CA ASN A 231 -0.24 1.64 0.74
C ASN A 231 -0.63 2.02 2.18
N GLN A 232 0.27 2.65 2.92
CA GLN A 232 0.06 3.08 4.31
C GLN A 232 0.09 4.60 4.46
N LEU A 233 -0.22 5.35 3.39
CA LEU A 233 -0.16 6.82 3.40
C LEU A 233 -1.19 7.39 4.40
N THR A 234 -0.78 8.35 5.22
CA THR A 234 -1.67 9.07 6.15
C THR A 234 -2.14 10.43 5.62
N SER A 235 -1.43 10.95 4.63
CA SER A 235 -1.71 12.20 3.92
C SER A 235 -1.12 12.12 2.53
N ILE A 236 -1.61 12.95 1.62
CA ILE A 236 -1.02 13.13 0.30
C ILE A 236 -1.05 14.60 -0.09
N ASP A 237 0.08 15.11 -0.58
CA ASP A 237 0.22 16.46 -1.08
C ASP A 237 0.73 16.44 -2.52
N VAL A 238 -0.15 16.82 -3.44
CA VAL A 238 0.13 16.92 -4.88
C VAL A 238 -0.04 18.36 -5.38
N THR A 239 0.02 19.34 -4.48
CA THR A 239 -0.08 20.77 -4.83
C THR A 239 1.07 21.22 -5.74
N ALA A 240 2.23 20.56 -5.65
CA ALA A 240 3.38 20.79 -6.52
C ALA A 240 3.28 20.15 -7.92
N CYS A 241 2.20 19.40 -8.22
CA CYS A 241 2.00 18.68 -9.47
C CYS A 241 0.86 19.30 -10.31
N PRO A 242 1.04 20.49 -10.92
CA PRO A 242 -0.03 21.18 -11.65
C PRO A 242 -0.50 20.44 -12.92
N ALA A 243 0.30 19.52 -13.45
CA ALA A 243 -0.05 18.69 -14.60
C ALA A 243 -0.82 17.41 -14.22
N LEU A 244 -1.04 17.13 -12.93
CA LEU A 244 -1.64 15.87 -12.46
C LEU A 244 -3.10 15.77 -12.89
N THR A 245 -3.39 14.84 -13.80
CA THR A 245 -4.78 14.62 -14.27
C THR A 245 -5.42 13.39 -13.65
N THR A 246 -4.63 12.43 -13.16
CA THR A 246 -5.13 11.19 -12.57
C THR A 246 -4.39 10.83 -11.28
N LEU A 247 -5.16 10.65 -10.20
CA LEU A 247 -4.67 10.21 -8.90
C LEU A 247 -5.49 9.02 -8.37
N PHE A 248 -4.83 7.88 -8.21
CA PHE A 248 -5.36 6.71 -7.52
C PHE A 248 -4.67 6.59 -6.15
N CYS A 249 -5.41 6.78 -5.06
CA CYS A 249 -4.93 6.67 -3.68
C CYS A 249 -5.86 5.85 -2.78
N MET A 250 -6.65 4.96 -3.39
CA MET A 250 -7.56 4.05 -2.71
C MET A 250 -6.83 3.13 -1.73
N GLY A 251 -7.45 2.78 -0.61
CA GLY A 251 -6.91 1.75 0.29
C GLY A 251 -5.68 2.20 1.06
N ASN A 252 -5.66 3.45 1.50
CA ASN A 252 -4.61 3.99 2.37
C ASN A 252 -5.22 4.40 3.73
N GLN A 253 -4.47 5.12 4.56
CA GLN A 253 -4.92 5.66 5.84
C GLN A 253 -5.09 7.18 5.78
N ILE A 254 -5.40 7.72 4.59
CA ILE A 254 -5.35 9.15 4.33
C ILE A 254 -6.46 9.89 5.07
N LYS A 255 -6.09 10.92 5.82
CA LYS A 255 -7.03 11.84 6.51
C LYS A 255 -7.17 13.19 5.83
N GLU A 256 -6.21 13.53 4.96
CA GLU A 256 -6.15 14.80 4.24
C GLU A 256 -5.52 14.59 2.86
N ILE A 257 -6.18 15.15 1.83
CA ILE A 257 -5.65 15.20 0.47
C ILE A 257 -5.48 16.67 0.10
N LYS A 258 -4.23 17.13 0.00
CA LYS A 258 -3.90 18.45 -0.54
C LYS A 258 -3.75 18.31 -2.05
N VAL A 259 -4.80 18.69 -2.76
CA VAL A 259 -4.85 18.58 -4.22
C VAL A 259 -4.63 19.92 -4.88
N GLY A 260 -3.89 19.92 -5.99
CA GLY A 260 -4.07 20.90 -7.05
C GLY A 260 -5.34 20.59 -7.87
N ASN A 261 -5.36 21.06 -9.11
CA ASN A 261 -6.43 20.72 -10.06
C ASN A 261 -6.20 19.30 -10.64
N ILE A 262 -7.09 18.34 -10.38
CA ILE A 262 -7.00 16.95 -10.92
C ILE A 262 -8.08 16.71 -11.97
N GLU A 263 -7.91 17.11 -13.22
CA GLU A 263 -9.04 17.28 -14.15
C GLU A 263 -9.78 15.98 -14.56
N LYS A 264 -9.15 14.80 -14.54
CA LYS A 264 -9.74 13.58 -15.12
C LYS A 264 -10.29 12.60 -14.09
N THR A 265 -9.46 12.12 -13.17
CA THR A 265 -9.83 10.97 -12.32
C THR A 265 -9.18 11.05 -10.95
N LEU A 266 -9.99 10.88 -9.91
CA LEU A 266 -9.54 10.79 -8.53
C LEU A 266 -10.23 9.61 -7.86
N ASN A 267 -9.48 8.62 -7.39
CA ASN A 267 -10.01 7.58 -6.50
C ASN A 267 -9.34 7.69 -5.13
N CYS A 268 -10.11 8.11 -4.13
CA CYS A 268 -9.69 8.20 -2.74
C CYS A 268 -10.54 7.33 -1.82
N SER A 269 -11.29 6.36 -2.35
CA SER A 269 -12.08 5.42 -1.55
C SER A 269 -11.22 4.56 -0.61
N LYS A 270 -11.82 3.95 0.41
CA LYS A 270 -11.16 3.11 1.42
C LYS A 270 -9.98 3.82 2.09
N ASN A 271 -10.21 5.06 2.53
CA ASN A 271 -9.28 5.86 3.33
C ASN A 271 -9.92 6.24 4.68
N LYS A 272 -9.30 7.16 5.41
CA LYS A 272 -9.81 7.72 6.67
C LYS A 272 -10.32 9.16 6.48
N LEU A 273 -10.83 9.47 5.28
CA LEU A 273 -11.40 10.79 4.98
C LEU A 273 -12.80 10.88 5.59
N THR A 274 -13.06 12.00 6.26
CA THR A 274 -14.38 12.41 6.75
C THR A 274 -15.10 13.23 5.67
N LEU A 275 -16.42 13.40 5.80
CA LEU A 275 -17.19 14.22 4.87
C LEU A 275 -16.58 15.63 4.73
N ASN A 276 -16.06 16.21 5.81
CA ASN A 276 -15.45 17.54 5.80
C ASN A 276 -14.10 17.61 5.07
N SER A 277 -13.33 16.52 5.13
CA SER A 277 -11.98 16.45 4.54
C SER A 277 -11.96 15.97 3.08
N LEU A 278 -13.10 15.48 2.58
CA LEU A 278 -13.19 15.00 1.21
C LEU A 278 -12.98 16.15 0.20
N PRO A 279 -12.22 15.91 -0.88
CA PRO A 279 -12.15 16.83 -2.00
C PRO A 279 -13.54 17.18 -2.54
N LYS A 280 -13.80 18.47 -2.71
CA LYS A 280 -15.10 19.04 -3.11
C LYS A 280 -15.19 19.13 -4.63
N ARG A 281 -15.62 18.05 -5.29
CA ARG A 281 -15.57 17.92 -6.76
C ARG A 281 -16.75 17.14 -7.33
N SER A 282 -17.24 17.53 -8.50
CA SER A 282 -18.41 16.95 -9.16
C SER A 282 -18.10 16.05 -10.37
N ASP A 283 -16.83 15.76 -10.64
CA ASP A 283 -16.42 15.05 -11.87
C ASP A 283 -16.82 13.56 -11.85
N SER A 284 -17.19 13.02 -13.03
CA SER A 284 -17.61 11.62 -13.18
C SER A 284 -16.52 10.62 -12.77
N GLY A 285 -15.24 11.00 -12.94
CA GLY A 285 -14.08 10.22 -12.54
C GLY A 285 -13.74 10.25 -11.04
N TYR A 286 -14.58 10.85 -10.18
CA TYR A 286 -14.30 10.97 -8.75
C TYR A 286 -14.94 9.84 -7.92
N THR A 287 -14.13 8.98 -7.31
CA THR A 287 -14.56 7.86 -6.45
C THR A 287 -14.06 8.09 -5.02
N TYR A 288 -14.99 8.42 -4.11
CA TYR A 288 -14.69 8.73 -2.71
C TYR A 288 -15.38 7.83 -1.68
N ALA A 289 -16.23 6.90 -2.12
CA ALA A 289 -16.95 5.97 -1.22
C ALA A 289 -16.60 4.51 -1.59
N PRO A 290 -16.53 3.59 -0.61
CA PRO A 290 -16.70 3.83 0.82
C PRO A 290 -15.47 4.52 1.45
N GLN A 291 -15.57 4.95 2.70
CA GLN A 291 -14.45 5.32 3.57
C GLN A 291 -14.45 4.38 4.80
N GLU A 292 -13.35 4.31 5.51
CA GLU A 292 -13.32 3.70 6.85
C GLU A 292 -14.26 4.45 7.79
N ALA A 293 -14.80 3.75 8.78
CA ALA A 293 -15.69 4.34 9.74
C ALA A 293 -14.98 5.48 10.53
N LEU A 294 -15.67 6.60 10.72
CA LEU A 294 -15.21 7.70 11.56
C LEU A 294 -15.05 7.21 13.00
N THR A 295 -13.81 7.15 13.48
CA THR A 295 -13.53 6.83 14.89
C THR A 295 -14.11 7.91 15.80
N ILE A 296 -15.00 7.50 16.70
CA ILE A 296 -15.55 8.32 17.77
C ILE A 296 -15.21 7.68 19.13
N ALA A 297 -15.57 8.32 20.24
CA ALA A 297 -15.35 7.77 21.57
C ALA A 297 -15.96 6.36 21.71
N GLU A 298 -15.29 5.48 22.46
CA GLU A 298 -15.77 4.10 22.69
C GLU A 298 -17.02 4.06 23.59
N SER A 299 -17.18 5.05 24.47
CA SER A 299 -18.36 5.19 25.32
C SER A 299 -18.73 6.65 25.59
N ILE A 300 -20.01 6.88 25.91
CA ILE A 300 -20.52 8.16 26.37
C ILE A 300 -21.62 7.95 27.41
N SER A 301 -21.69 8.84 28.40
CA SER A 301 -22.81 8.80 29.34
C SER A 301 -24.04 9.50 28.77
N THR A 302 -25.24 9.05 29.16
CA THR A 302 -26.49 9.78 28.90
C THR A 302 -26.37 11.22 29.39
N ASN A 303 -26.94 12.17 28.64
CA ASN A 303 -26.88 13.60 28.89
C ASN A 303 -25.50 14.27 28.68
N GLN A 304 -24.49 13.53 28.20
CA GLN A 304 -23.27 14.14 27.66
C GLN A 304 -23.42 14.42 26.16
N GLU A 305 -22.75 15.47 25.71
CA GLU A 305 -22.71 15.88 24.31
C GLU A 305 -21.66 15.07 23.54
N LEU A 306 -22.08 14.46 22.42
CA LEU A 306 -21.22 13.92 21.37
C LEU A 306 -21.21 14.88 20.19
N ASP A 307 -20.04 15.37 19.82
CA ASP A 307 -19.91 16.37 18.76
C ASP A 307 -19.54 15.72 17.41
N LEU A 308 -20.48 15.73 16.46
CA LEU A 308 -20.26 15.39 15.05
C LEU A 308 -20.50 16.61 14.14
N SER A 309 -20.45 17.83 14.68
CA SER A 309 -20.80 19.06 13.93
C SER A 309 -19.85 19.33 12.77
N ALA A 310 -18.60 18.86 12.85
CA ALA A 310 -17.67 18.91 11.74
C ALA A 310 -18.18 18.16 10.51
N GLN A 311 -19.09 17.19 10.70
CA GLN A 311 -19.69 16.43 9.61
C GLN A 311 -21.00 17.02 9.11
N ASP A 312 -21.46 18.17 9.64
CA ASP A 312 -22.72 18.82 9.26
C ASP A 312 -22.48 20.05 8.36
N ASN A 313 -23.50 20.44 7.59
CA ASN A 313 -23.49 21.62 6.72
C ASN A 313 -22.27 21.69 5.79
N ILE A 314 -21.96 20.58 5.12
CA ILE A 314 -20.75 20.48 4.30
C ILE A 314 -21.05 20.88 2.87
N LYS A 315 -20.11 21.60 2.27
CA LYS A 315 -20.05 21.81 0.82
C LYS A 315 -19.27 20.66 0.20
N GLY A 316 -19.91 19.88 -0.67
CA GLY A 316 -19.26 18.80 -1.41
C GLY A 316 -19.35 19.08 -2.91
N VAL A 317 -20.16 18.31 -3.63
CA VAL A 317 -20.43 18.50 -5.06
C VAL A 317 -21.42 19.62 -5.36
N THR A 318 -22.04 20.19 -4.32
CA THR A 318 -23.09 21.21 -4.40
C THR A 318 -22.53 22.62 -4.26
N GLU A 319 -23.21 23.62 -4.82
CA GLU A 319 -22.82 25.04 -4.70
C GLU A 319 -22.99 25.57 -3.27
N THR A 320 -24.05 25.13 -2.60
CA THR A 320 -24.40 25.48 -1.22
C THR A 320 -24.10 24.32 -0.27
N ALA A 321 -23.86 24.65 1.00
CA ALA A 321 -23.70 23.65 2.06
C ALA A 321 -24.97 22.81 2.20
N GLN A 322 -24.80 21.50 2.35
CA GLN A 322 -25.91 20.55 2.54
C GLN A 322 -25.90 20.04 3.97
N LYS A 323 -27.08 19.99 4.59
CA LYS A 323 -27.24 19.39 5.92
C LYS A 323 -26.94 17.90 5.84
N THR A 324 -26.27 17.35 6.85
CA THR A 324 -26.06 15.91 6.95
C THR A 324 -27.25 15.27 7.65
N THR A 325 -27.73 14.16 7.09
CA THR A 325 -28.72 13.29 7.74
C THR A 325 -27.99 12.25 8.56
N TYR A 326 -28.32 12.19 9.85
CA TYR A 326 -27.72 11.28 10.82
C TYR A 326 -28.74 10.23 11.24
N THR A 327 -28.42 8.95 11.06
CA THR A 327 -29.27 7.82 11.45
C THR A 327 -28.53 6.94 12.44
N TRP A 328 -28.92 6.97 13.70
CA TRP A 328 -28.34 6.13 14.74
C TRP A 328 -28.99 4.74 14.75
N LYS A 329 -28.17 3.69 14.76
CA LYS A 329 -28.63 2.29 14.78
C LYS A 329 -27.86 1.47 15.79
N THR A 330 -28.48 0.43 16.33
CA THR A 330 -27.78 -0.59 17.12
C THR A 330 -26.72 -1.32 16.29
N ALA A 331 -25.66 -1.83 16.91
CA ALA A 331 -24.53 -2.45 16.22
C ALA A 331 -24.91 -3.66 15.34
N ASP A 332 -25.99 -4.36 15.68
CA ASP A 332 -26.60 -5.44 14.88
C ASP A 332 -27.42 -4.93 13.67
N GLY A 333 -27.65 -3.61 13.57
CA GLY A 333 -28.46 -2.96 12.55
C GLY A 333 -29.97 -3.14 12.72
N ALA A 334 -30.43 -3.81 13.79
CA ALA A 334 -31.83 -4.21 13.95
C ALA A 334 -32.75 -3.06 14.40
N THR A 335 -32.22 -2.11 15.17
CA THR A 335 -33.01 -1.01 15.74
C THR A 335 -32.44 0.33 15.28
N THR A 336 -33.32 1.23 14.81
CA THR A 336 -32.98 2.64 14.56
C THR A 336 -33.46 3.48 15.74
N LEU A 337 -32.57 4.28 16.32
CA LEU A 337 -32.88 5.16 17.43
C LEU A 337 -33.70 6.37 16.94
N VAL A 338 -34.62 6.84 17.80
CA VAL A 338 -35.59 7.89 17.46
C VAL A 338 -35.17 9.22 18.08
N ALA A 339 -34.98 10.25 17.25
CA ALA A 339 -34.72 11.61 17.70
C ALA A 339 -35.89 12.15 18.56
N GLY A 340 -35.57 12.84 19.66
CA GLY A 340 -36.51 13.32 20.68
C GLY A 340 -36.85 12.28 21.75
N THR A 341 -36.66 10.99 21.48
CA THR A 341 -36.90 9.90 22.44
C THR A 341 -35.58 9.33 22.97
N ASP A 342 -34.70 8.89 22.08
CA ASP A 342 -33.43 8.26 22.43
C ASP A 342 -32.28 9.26 22.48
N TYR A 343 -32.34 10.31 21.67
CA TYR A 343 -31.33 11.38 21.62
C TYR A 343 -31.92 12.71 21.14
N THR A 344 -31.27 13.82 21.46
CA THR A 344 -31.49 15.12 20.79
C THR A 344 -30.38 15.41 19.81
N GLU A 345 -30.68 16.06 18.68
CA GLU A 345 -29.71 16.53 17.67
C GLU A 345 -29.85 18.04 17.50
N LYS A 346 -28.74 18.76 17.51
CA LYS A 346 -28.69 20.18 17.13
C LYS A 346 -27.36 20.51 16.45
N ASN A 347 -27.41 20.80 15.15
CA ASN A 347 -26.25 21.16 14.32
C ASN A 347 -25.12 20.11 14.37
N GLY A 348 -25.50 18.83 14.27
CA GLY A 348 -24.58 17.70 14.35
C GLY A 348 -24.05 17.40 15.75
N LYS A 349 -24.57 18.04 16.80
CA LYS A 349 -24.28 17.70 18.20
C LYS A 349 -25.40 16.85 18.77
N PHE A 350 -25.04 15.77 19.45
CA PHE A 350 -25.95 14.75 19.93
C PHE A 350 -25.90 14.64 21.45
N THR A 351 -27.06 14.48 22.08
CA THR A 351 -27.16 14.14 23.50
C THR A 351 -28.06 12.93 23.65
N PHE A 352 -27.54 11.81 24.11
CA PHE A 352 -28.32 10.59 24.32
C PHE A 352 -29.14 10.68 25.62
N LEU A 353 -30.45 10.47 25.51
CA LEU A 353 -31.42 10.55 26.60
C LEU A 353 -31.59 9.20 27.32
N THR A 354 -31.39 8.10 26.60
CA THR A 354 -31.55 6.72 27.09
C THR A 354 -30.25 5.93 26.92
N SER A 355 -29.94 5.08 27.89
CA SER A 355 -28.85 4.09 27.75
C SER A 355 -29.24 3.00 26.78
N GLN A 356 -28.26 2.43 26.09
CA GLN A 356 -28.48 1.34 25.13
C GLN A 356 -27.90 0.03 25.69
N ASN A 357 -28.62 -1.07 25.48
CA ASN A 357 -28.19 -2.41 25.93
C ASN A 357 -27.04 -2.99 25.09
N GLN A 358 -26.75 -2.38 23.95
CA GLN A 358 -25.64 -2.71 23.05
C GLN A 358 -25.08 -1.42 22.42
N PRO A 359 -23.85 -1.45 21.87
CA PRO A 359 -23.30 -0.30 21.17
C PRO A 359 -24.19 0.15 20.00
N VAL A 360 -24.11 1.44 19.68
CA VAL A 360 -24.78 2.03 18.51
C VAL A 360 -23.76 2.68 17.58
N TYR A 361 -24.09 2.83 16.30
CA TYR A 361 -23.29 3.58 15.34
C TYR A 361 -24.18 4.57 14.58
N CYS A 362 -23.58 5.62 14.03
CA CYS A 362 -24.29 6.60 13.21
C CYS A 362 -23.99 6.37 11.73
N GLU A 363 -25.01 6.25 10.90
CA GLU A 363 -24.93 6.40 9.45
C GLU A 363 -25.14 7.86 9.06
N MET A 364 -24.31 8.36 8.15
CA MET A 364 -24.32 9.74 7.67
C MET A 364 -24.50 9.75 6.15
N THR A 365 -25.52 10.48 5.69
CA THR A 365 -25.75 10.78 4.28
C THR A 365 -25.87 12.29 4.06
N SER A 366 -25.47 12.77 2.89
CA SER A 366 -25.57 14.18 2.52
C SER A 366 -25.58 14.32 1.01
N ASP A 367 -26.40 15.23 0.49
CA ASP A 367 -26.43 15.59 -0.93
C ASP A 367 -25.09 16.22 -1.40
N ALA A 368 -24.25 16.67 -0.46
CA ALA A 368 -22.88 17.07 -0.73
C ALA A 368 -22.04 15.89 -1.28
N PHE A 369 -22.34 14.66 -0.89
CA PHE A 369 -21.59 13.45 -1.27
C PHE A 369 -22.54 12.27 -1.53
N PRO A 370 -23.32 12.31 -2.63
CA PRO A 370 -24.42 11.38 -2.89
C PRO A 370 -24.01 9.90 -3.07
N LYS A 371 -22.71 9.59 -3.23
CA LYS A 371 -22.22 8.20 -3.34
C LYS A 371 -22.15 7.47 -1.99
N PHE A 372 -22.28 8.16 -0.86
CA PHE A 372 -22.44 7.52 0.45
C PHE A 372 -23.88 7.06 0.66
N THR A 373 -24.23 5.93 0.05
CA THR A 373 -25.56 5.32 0.12
C THR A 373 -25.47 3.79 0.09
N GLY A 374 -26.52 3.10 0.55
CA GLY A 374 -26.59 1.65 0.59
C GLY A 374 -25.37 1.02 1.31
N ALA A 375 -24.71 0.07 0.66
CA ALA A 375 -23.52 -0.60 1.21
C ALA A 375 -22.32 0.34 1.44
N ASN A 376 -22.31 1.52 0.82
CA ASN A 376 -21.23 2.49 0.89
C ASN A 376 -21.50 3.62 1.89
N VAL A 377 -22.60 3.62 2.64
CA VAL A 377 -22.96 4.69 3.57
C VAL A 377 -21.79 5.03 4.53
N PHE A 378 -21.54 6.32 4.76
CA PHE A 378 -20.51 6.75 5.70
C PHE A 378 -21.00 6.53 7.12
N LYS A 379 -20.13 6.09 8.02
CA LYS A 379 -20.55 5.65 9.35
C LYS A 379 -19.49 5.92 10.40
N THR A 380 -19.91 6.01 11.66
CA THR A 380 -18.98 6.04 12.80
C THR A 380 -18.59 4.63 13.23
N THR A 381 -17.53 4.50 14.05
CA THR A 381 -17.34 3.31 14.87
C THR A 381 -18.50 3.17 15.88
N PRO A 382 -18.78 1.95 16.37
CA PRO A 382 -19.77 1.76 17.44
C PRO A 382 -19.34 2.48 18.74
N ILE A 383 -20.32 2.98 19.48
CA ILE A 383 -20.18 3.65 20.78
C ILE A 383 -21.15 3.05 21.79
N SER A 384 -20.68 2.80 23.02
CA SER A 384 -21.52 2.37 24.14
C SER A 384 -22.16 3.55 24.85
N ILE A 385 -23.49 3.54 25.01
CA ILE A 385 -24.22 4.61 25.72
C ILE A 385 -24.68 4.08 27.07
N GLN A 386 -24.12 4.63 28.14
CA GLN A 386 -24.38 4.18 29.49
C GLN A 386 -25.09 5.26 30.31
N LYS A 387 -25.97 4.84 31.21
CA LYS A 387 -26.57 5.77 32.16
C LYS A 387 -25.49 6.20 33.15
N LEU A 388 -25.42 7.49 33.43
CA LEU A 388 -24.69 7.98 34.60
C LEU A 388 -25.29 7.32 35.85
N THR A 389 -24.65 6.25 36.32
CA THR A 389 -24.82 5.82 37.71
C THR A 389 -24.08 6.87 38.53
N GLY A 390 -24.77 7.51 39.49
CA GLY A 390 -24.33 8.74 40.16
C GLY A 390 -23.10 8.64 41.06
N VAL A 391 -22.06 7.93 40.65
CA VAL A 391 -20.75 7.91 41.28
C VAL A 391 -19.78 8.48 40.25
N GLN A 392 -19.50 9.79 40.36
CA GLN A 392 -18.30 10.31 39.72
C GLN A 392 -17.13 9.48 40.25
N ASP A 393 -16.32 8.93 39.34
CA ASP A 393 -14.94 8.55 39.63
C ASP A 393 -14.17 9.82 40.01
N ASN A 394 -14.44 10.36 41.20
CA ASN A 394 -13.59 11.33 41.84
C ASN A 394 -12.42 10.56 42.43
N ILE A 395 -11.51 10.16 41.55
CA ILE A 395 -10.12 9.92 41.92
C ILE A 395 -9.57 11.30 42.30
N SER A 396 -9.73 11.67 43.56
CA SER A 396 -8.94 12.74 44.17
C SER A 396 -7.76 12.10 44.87
N ASP A 397 -6.58 12.59 44.56
CA ASP A 397 -5.27 12.05 44.91
C ASP A 397 -5.17 11.56 46.37
N ASN A 398 -4.71 10.31 46.49
CA ASN A 398 -4.15 9.60 47.65
C ASN A 398 -4.98 8.49 48.31
N ILE A 399 -6.31 8.39 48.15
CA ILE A 399 -7.05 7.24 48.72
C ILE A 399 -7.14 6.10 47.69
N ILE A 400 -6.55 4.95 48.00
CA ILE A 400 -6.57 3.74 47.17
C ILE A 400 -7.42 2.68 47.88
N ILE A 401 -8.36 2.05 47.15
CA ILE A 401 -9.17 0.94 47.67
C ILE A 401 -8.86 -0.32 46.87
N MET A 402 -8.39 -1.35 47.57
CA MET A 402 -8.00 -2.63 47.00
C MET A 402 -8.92 -3.72 47.55
N PRO A 403 -9.91 -4.20 46.78
CA PRO A 403 -10.64 -5.41 47.14
C PRO A 403 -9.77 -6.65 46.96
N ASN A 404 -9.77 -7.53 47.96
CA ASN A 404 -9.20 -8.87 47.86
C ASN A 404 -10.29 -9.90 48.24
N LYS A 405 -9.94 -11.19 48.17
CA LYS A 405 -10.87 -12.25 48.51
C LYS A 405 -11.26 -12.18 49.99
N GLY A 406 -12.52 -11.84 50.28
CA GLY A 406 -13.05 -11.72 51.64
C GLY A 406 -12.56 -10.50 52.46
N GLU A 407 -11.91 -9.50 51.84
CA GLU A 407 -11.48 -8.29 52.53
C GLU A 407 -11.40 -7.06 51.60
N VAL A 408 -11.36 -5.87 52.19
CA VAL A 408 -11.02 -4.63 51.49
C VAL A 408 -9.92 -3.89 52.24
N THR A 409 -8.87 -3.49 51.53
CA THR A 409 -7.79 -2.65 52.04
C THR A 409 -7.95 -1.22 51.53
N ILE A 410 -7.77 -0.24 52.42
CA ILE A 410 -7.85 1.19 52.13
C ILE A 410 -6.51 1.81 52.52
N GLU A 411 -5.83 2.47 51.57
CA GLU A 411 -4.55 3.16 51.76
C GLU A 411 -4.70 4.68 51.61
N GLY A 412 -3.74 5.42 52.18
CA GLY A 412 -3.67 6.89 52.13
C GLY A 412 -4.59 7.62 53.12
N LEU A 413 -5.02 6.93 54.18
CA LEU A 413 -5.87 7.48 55.23
C LEU A 413 -5.09 8.41 56.17
N LYS A 414 -5.73 9.47 56.66
CA LYS A 414 -5.20 10.24 57.78
C LYS A 414 -5.80 9.75 59.08
N ILE A 415 -5.00 9.75 60.15
CA ILE A 415 -5.49 9.41 61.49
C ILE A 415 -6.75 10.24 61.80
N ALA A 416 -7.79 9.55 62.26
CA ALA A 416 -9.13 10.06 62.55
C ALA A 416 -10.07 10.30 61.35
N ASP A 417 -9.68 9.97 60.11
CA ASP A 417 -10.60 9.97 58.96
C ASP A 417 -11.79 9.07 59.22
N SER A 418 -13.01 9.57 58.96
CA SER A 418 -14.25 8.80 59.14
C SER A 418 -14.41 7.77 58.04
N ILE A 419 -14.61 6.51 58.39
CA ILE A 419 -14.73 5.38 57.46
C ILE A 419 -16.07 4.67 57.70
N LEU A 420 -16.91 4.69 56.69
CA LEU A 420 -18.22 4.05 56.71
C LEU A 420 -18.32 3.07 55.54
N ILE A 421 -18.58 1.79 55.80
CA ILE A 421 -18.81 0.80 54.74
C ILE A 421 -20.25 0.35 54.79
N TYR A 422 -20.94 0.37 53.64
CA TYR A 422 -22.32 -0.03 53.49
C TYR A 422 -22.45 -1.15 52.46
N THR A 423 -23.42 -2.04 52.63
CA THR A 423 -23.89 -2.89 51.52
C THR A 423 -24.63 -2.03 50.49
N ILE A 424 -24.78 -2.54 49.27
CA ILE A 424 -25.55 -1.86 48.22
C ILE A 424 -27.03 -1.59 48.59
N ASN A 425 -27.57 -2.34 49.55
CA ASN A 425 -28.94 -2.14 50.07
C ASN A 425 -29.00 -1.08 51.18
N GLY A 426 -27.90 -0.36 51.45
CA GLY A 426 -27.83 0.73 52.42
C GLY A 426 -27.60 0.29 53.87
N LYS A 427 -27.37 -0.99 54.14
CA LYS A 427 -27.03 -1.47 55.48
C LYS A 427 -25.59 -1.08 55.82
N LYS A 428 -25.39 -0.34 56.90
CA LYS A 428 -24.05 -0.01 57.42
C LYS A 428 -23.40 -1.24 58.04
N VAL A 429 -22.18 -1.55 57.62
CA VAL A 429 -21.40 -2.74 57.99
C VAL A 429 -20.18 -2.34 58.83
N ILE A 430 -19.52 -1.24 58.47
CA ILE A 430 -18.40 -0.66 59.23
C ILE A 430 -18.69 0.80 59.52
N ASP A 431 -18.36 1.23 60.73
CA ASP A 431 -18.36 2.62 61.19
C ASP A 431 -17.18 2.80 62.15
N THR A 432 -16.11 3.40 61.64
CA THR A 432 -14.88 3.58 62.41
C THR A 432 -14.13 4.83 61.98
N LYS A 433 -13.02 5.10 62.67
CA LYS A 433 -12.05 6.10 62.27
C LYS A 433 -10.71 5.45 61.93
N ALA A 434 -10.00 6.01 60.96
CA ALA A 434 -8.66 5.56 60.60
C ALA A 434 -7.71 5.66 61.80
N SER A 435 -7.05 4.56 62.14
CA SER A 435 -5.97 4.51 63.12
C SER A 435 -4.58 4.59 62.48
N ASN A 436 -4.47 4.19 61.21
CA ASN A 436 -3.25 4.14 60.41
C ASN A 436 -3.52 4.63 58.98
N ASP A 437 -2.45 4.84 58.22
CA ASP A 437 -2.51 5.19 56.78
C ASP A 437 -3.14 4.09 55.92
N THR A 438 -2.94 2.83 56.32
CA THR A 438 -3.56 1.66 55.70
C THR A 438 -4.43 0.93 56.70
N MET A 439 -5.66 0.59 56.31
CA MET A 439 -6.54 -0.26 57.11
C MET A 439 -7.24 -1.31 56.24
N THR A 440 -7.39 -2.51 56.79
CA THR A 440 -8.01 -3.66 56.13
C THR A 440 -9.24 -4.13 56.89
N PHE A 441 -10.30 -4.47 56.16
CA PHE A 441 -11.57 -4.91 56.72
C PHE A 441 -12.00 -6.23 56.09
N ASN A 442 -12.22 -7.25 56.91
CA ASN A 442 -12.80 -8.52 56.47
C ASN A 442 -14.29 -8.33 56.16
N LEU A 443 -14.71 -8.64 54.94
CA LEU A 443 -16.06 -8.47 54.44
C LEU A 443 -16.47 -9.72 53.65
N ALA A 444 -17.74 -10.12 53.71
CA ALA A 444 -18.24 -11.20 52.86
C ALA A 444 -18.18 -10.81 51.38
N GLU A 445 -18.07 -11.79 50.48
CA GLU A 445 -18.07 -11.58 49.02
C GLU A 445 -19.38 -10.89 48.58
N ASP A 446 -19.32 -9.58 48.31
CA ASP A 446 -20.45 -8.74 47.91
C ASP A 446 -19.96 -7.36 47.40
N ASN A 447 -20.90 -6.54 46.94
CA ASN A 447 -20.70 -5.16 46.54
C ASN A 447 -20.85 -4.22 47.75
N TYR A 448 -19.89 -3.32 47.91
CA TYR A 448 -19.88 -2.35 49.00
C TYR A 448 -19.71 -0.92 48.52
N ILE A 449 -20.26 0.00 49.32
CA ILE A 449 -20.06 1.44 49.24
C ILE A 449 -19.18 1.83 50.43
N VAL A 450 -17.96 2.28 50.15
CA VAL A 450 -17.03 2.79 51.16
C VAL A 450 -17.11 4.30 51.16
N ARG A 451 -17.26 4.94 52.33
CA ARG A 451 -17.21 6.38 52.49
C ARG A 451 -16.08 6.81 53.39
N ILE A 452 -15.23 7.71 52.90
CA ILE A 452 -14.13 8.31 53.65
C ILE A 452 -14.38 9.81 53.77
N ASN A 453 -14.59 10.35 54.99
CA ASN A 453 -14.90 11.77 55.22
C ASN A 453 -15.97 12.34 54.27
N ASN A 454 -17.08 11.59 54.11
CA ASN A 454 -18.21 11.90 53.21
C ASN A 454 -17.92 11.78 51.69
N LYS A 455 -16.71 11.40 51.26
CA LYS A 455 -16.44 10.97 49.87
C LYS A 455 -16.87 9.53 49.69
N VAL A 456 -17.29 9.13 48.48
CA VAL A 456 -17.88 7.82 48.20
C VAL A 456 -17.01 7.06 47.21
N TYR A 457 -16.77 5.78 47.50
CA TYR A 457 -16.02 4.85 46.67
C TYR A 457 -16.81 3.54 46.55
N LYS A 458 -16.73 2.87 45.39
CA LYS A 458 -17.36 1.56 45.18
C LYS A 458 -16.28 0.50 45.09
N THR A 459 -16.53 -0.65 45.71
CA THR A 459 -15.63 -1.81 45.64
C THR A 459 -16.44 -3.11 45.56
N ILE A 460 -15.87 -4.12 44.92
CA ILE A 460 -16.43 -5.47 44.81
C ILE A 460 -15.48 -6.39 45.57
N VAL A 461 -15.92 -6.92 46.71
CA VAL A 461 -15.14 -7.92 47.46
C VAL A 461 -15.40 -9.27 46.79
N LEU A 462 -14.33 -9.88 46.27
CA LEU A 462 -14.36 -11.12 45.49
C LEU A 462 -14.36 -12.37 46.36
#